data_AF-S7QDX4-F1
#
_entry.id   AF-S7QDX4-F1
#
_cell.length_a   1.000
_cell.length_b   1.000
_cell.length_c   1.000
_cell.angle_alpha   90.00
_cell.angle_beta   90.00
_cell.angle_gamma   90.00
#
_symmetry.space_group_name_H-M   'P 1'
#
loop_
_entity.id
_entity.type
_entity.pdbx_description
1 polymer ?
#
loop_
_entity_poly.entity_id
_entity_poly.type
_entity_poly.pdbx_seq_one_letter_code
_entity_poly.pdbx_strand_id
1 'polypeptide(L)'
;MAGPSRTQTVQPPRPPNAWILYRSDKLKTLPPVPPGMPRRAQADVSREISLMWKNEREEVRAQYERLAEVRKAQHQNAYPGYRYHP
;
A
#
# COMPACT_ATOMS: atom_id res chain seq x y z
N MET A 1 -21.42 -11.08 -28.43
CA MET A 1 -20.57 -11.76 -27.42
C MET A 1 -19.76 -10.69 -26.69
N ALA A 2 -20.34 -10.03 -25.67
CA ALA A 2 -19.61 -9.07 -24.83
C ALA A 2 -19.23 -9.77 -23.53
N GLY A 3 -17.93 -9.89 -23.26
CA GLY A 3 -17.40 -10.61 -22.10
C GLY A 3 -17.87 -10.01 -20.77
N PRO A 4 -17.92 -10.82 -19.69
CA PRO A 4 -18.52 -10.38 -18.44
C PRO A 4 -17.72 -9.21 -17.85
N SER A 5 -18.41 -8.09 -17.68
CA SER A 5 -18.01 -6.99 -16.80
C SER A 5 -17.60 -7.58 -15.46
N ARG A 6 -16.32 -7.47 -15.11
CA ARG A 6 -15.82 -7.88 -13.79
C ARG A 6 -16.60 -7.10 -12.74
N THR A 7 -17.63 -7.74 -12.17
CA THR A 7 -18.26 -7.35 -10.94
C THR A 7 -17.15 -7.29 -9.90
N GLN A 8 -16.70 -6.08 -9.63
CA GLN A 8 -15.76 -5.77 -8.57
C GLN A 8 -16.54 -6.04 -7.28
N THR A 9 -16.58 -7.31 -6.85
CA THR A 9 -16.89 -7.64 -5.47
C THR A 9 -15.87 -6.85 -4.67
N VAL A 10 -16.33 -5.76 -4.04
CA VAL A 10 -15.51 -4.91 -3.18
C VAL A 10 -15.21 -5.74 -1.94
N GLN A 11 -14.36 -6.76 -2.10
CA GLN A 11 -13.75 -7.43 -0.98
C GLN A 11 -13.03 -6.33 -0.21
N PRO A 12 -13.26 -6.22 1.11
CA PRO A 12 -12.63 -5.20 1.92
C PRO A 12 -11.13 -5.20 1.62
N PRO A 13 -10.56 -4.11 1.08
CA PRO A 13 -9.16 -4.08 0.73
C PRO A 13 -8.38 -4.35 2.01
N ARG A 14 -7.37 -5.22 1.93
CA ARG A 14 -6.58 -5.62 3.09
C ARG A 14 -6.12 -4.35 3.84
N PRO A 15 -6.17 -4.33 5.18
CA PRO A 15 -5.67 -3.19 5.91
C PRO A 15 -4.20 -2.96 5.53
N PRO A 16 -3.83 -1.73 5.15
CA PRO A 16 -2.48 -1.46 4.68
C PRO A 16 -1.49 -1.63 5.83
N ASN A 17 -0.50 -2.50 5.63
CA ASN A 17 0.60 -2.65 6.58
C ASN A 17 1.53 -1.42 6.54
N ALA A 18 2.47 -1.35 7.49
CA ALA A 18 3.40 -0.22 7.62
C ALA A 18 4.16 0.08 6.31
N TRP A 19 4.57 -0.98 5.62
CA TRP A 19 5.27 -0.91 4.35
C TRP A 19 4.42 -0.34 3.21
N ILE A 20 3.14 -0.74 3.09
CA ILE A 20 2.22 -0.22 2.07
C ILE A 20 1.95 1.28 2.30
N LEU A 21 1.83 1.70 3.56
CA LEU A 21 1.69 3.11 3.91
C LEU A 21 2.94 3.90 3.52
N TYR A 22 4.12 3.40 3.89
CA TYR A 22 5.39 4.01 3.55
C TYR A 22 5.61 4.09 2.03
N ARG A 23 5.37 3.00 1.31
CA ARG A 23 5.49 2.97 -0.16
C ARG A 23 4.55 3.97 -0.83
N SER A 24 3.31 4.06 -0.36
CA SER A 24 2.33 5.00 -0.91
C SER A 24 2.75 6.45 -0.66
N ASP A 25 3.36 6.73 0.49
CA ASP A 25 3.91 8.03 0.82
C ASP A 25 5.10 8.39 -0.08
N LYS A 26 6.09 7.49 -0.18
CA LYS A 26 7.26 7.68 -1.07
C LYS A 26 6.88 7.78 -2.54
N LEU A 27 5.89 7.03 -3.00
CA LEU A 27 5.37 7.15 -4.36
C LEU A 27 4.80 8.54 -4.64
N LYS A 28 4.20 9.20 -3.65
CA LYS A 28 3.70 10.58 -3.78
C LYS A 28 4.82 11.60 -3.71
N THR A 29 5.90 11.32 -2.99
CA THR A 29 7.07 12.19 -2.91
C THR A 29 7.93 12.11 -4.17
N LEU A 30 7.85 11.00 -4.90
CA LEU A 30 8.55 10.85 -6.19
C LEU A 30 7.95 11.83 -7.21
N PRO A 31 8.80 12.55 -7.97
CA PRO A 31 8.33 13.50 -8.95
C PRO A 31 7.52 12.79 -10.04
N PRO A 32 6.45 13.42 -10.54
CA PRO A 32 5.67 12.87 -11.64
C PRO A 32 6.58 12.65 -12.85
N VAL A 33 6.32 11.56 -13.57
CA VAL A 33 7.08 11.24 -14.78
C VAL A 33 6.81 12.33 -15.83
N PRO A 34 7.85 12.90 -16.45
CA PRO A 34 7.68 13.91 -17.48
C PRO A 34 6.75 13.42 -18.60
N PRO A 35 5.92 14.30 -19.17
CA PRO A 35 5.09 13.93 -20.31
C PRO A 35 5.98 13.44 -21.47
N GLY A 36 5.75 12.21 -21.92
CA GLY A 36 6.53 11.56 -22.98
C GLY A 36 7.52 10.48 -22.50
N MET A 37 7.76 10.32 -21.19
CA MET A 37 8.50 9.18 -20.66
C MET A 37 7.57 8.03 -20.25
N PRO A 38 7.99 6.76 -20.43
CA PRO A 38 7.28 5.63 -19.85
C PRO A 38 7.24 5.77 -18.32
N ARG A 39 6.09 5.43 -17.73
CA ARG A 39 5.95 5.42 -16.26
C ARG A 39 7.08 4.59 -15.65
N ARG A 40 7.70 5.08 -14.57
CA ARG A 40 8.72 4.31 -13.83
C ARG A 40 8.16 2.92 -13.54
N ALA A 41 8.96 1.89 -13.84
CA ALA A 41 8.53 0.53 -13.60
C ALA A 41 8.24 0.35 -12.11
N GLN A 42 7.06 -0.18 -11.79
CA GLN A 42 6.65 -0.39 -10.41
C GLN A 42 7.60 -1.34 -9.66
N ALA A 43 8.27 -2.24 -10.38
CA ALA A 43 9.28 -3.14 -9.85
C ALA A 43 10.50 -2.36 -9.32
N ASP A 44 11.03 -1.42 -10.10
CA ASP A 44 12.21 -0.63 -9.74
C ASP A 44 11.90 0.27 -8.53
N VAL A 45 10.76 0.95 -8.57
CA VAL A 45 10.32 1.79 -7.45
C VAL A 45 10.09 0.96 -6.19
N SER A 46 9.51 -0.23 -6.31
CA SER A 46 9.33 -1.12 -5.15
C SER A 46 10.67 -1.55 -4.58
N ARG A 47 11.67 -1.82 -5.44
CA ARG A 47 13.01 -2.23 -5.02
C ARG A 47 13.74 -1.09 -4.30
N GLU A 48 13.70 0.12 -4.86
CA GLU A 48 14.29 1.32 -4.26
C GLU A 48 13.66 1.62 -2.88
N ILE A 49 12.34 1.72 -2.82
CA ILE A 49 11.64 2.01 -1.56
C ILE A 49 11.92 0.88 -0.54
N SER A 50 12.09 -0.39 -0.98
CA SER A 50 12.36 -1.51 -0.05
C SER A 50 13.72 -1.35 0.62
N LEU A 51 14.71 -0.84 -0.12
CA LEU A 51 16.01 -0.48 0.42
C LEU A 51 15.90 0.74 1.33
N MET A 52 15.11 1.75 0.96
CA MET A 52 14.86 2.92 1.81
C MET A 52 14.25 2.49 3.14
N TRP A 53 13.22 1.65 3.14
CA TRP A 53 12.58 1.16 4.36
C TRP A 53 13.51 0.33 5.25
N LYS A 54 14.40 -0.48 4.65
CA LYS A 54 15.43 -1.20 5.39
C LYS A 54 16.41 -0.26 6.11
N ASN A 55 16.75 0.87 5.48
CA ASN A 55 17.67 1.88 6.01
C ASN A 55 16.96 3.03 6.74
N GLU A 56 15.62 3.03 6.76
CA GLU A 56 14.83 4.08 7.39
C GLU A 56 14.94 3.96 8.91
N ARG A 57 14.85 5.10 9.59
CA ARG A 57 14.93 5.15 11.06
C ARG A 57 13.88 4.25 11.70
N GLU A 58 14.28 3.53 12.74
CA GLU A 58 13.37 2.66 13.49
C GLU A 58 12.15 3.42 14.04
N GLU A 59 12.34 4.67 14.46
CA GLU A 59 11.25 5.55 14.90
C GLU A 59 10.20 5.77 13.81
N VAL A 60 10.63 6.01 12.57
CA VAL A 60 9.72 6.20 11.43
C VAL A 60 9.00 4.89 11.12
N ARG A 61 9.72 3.77 11.11
CA ARG A 61 9.12 2.44 10.92
C ARG A 61 8.08 2.14 11.98
N ALA A 62 8.40 2.40 13.25
CA ALA A 62 7.49 2.22 14.38
C ALA A 62 6.26 3.14 14.28
N GLN A 63 6.40 4.39 13.80
CA GLN A 63 5.26 5.26 13.52
C GLN A 63 4.34 4.67 12.45
N TYR A 64 4.88 4.18 11.34
CA TYR A 64 4.09 3.53 10.29
C TYR A 64 3.48 2.21 10.74
N GLU A 65 4.14 1.43 11.61
CA GLU A 65 3.59 0.23 12.24
C GLU A 65 2.40 0.55 13.15
N ARG A 66 2.53 1.56 14.03
CA ARG A 66 1.40 2.02 14.85
C ARG A 66 0.24 2.47 13.97
N LEU A 67 0.52 3.23 12.92
CA LEU A 67 -0.51 3.72 12.00
C LEU A 67 -1.18 2.57 11.23
N ALA A 68 -0.42 1.53 10.85
CA ALA A 68 -0.95 0.34 10.22
C ALA A 68 -1.84 -0.45 11.18
N GLU A 69 -1.44 -0.63 12.44
CA GLU A 69 -2.26 -1.30 13.46
C GLU A 69 -3.54 -0.51 13.74
N VAL A 70 -3.49 0.82 13.81
CA VAL A 70 -4.70 1.66 13.93
C VAL A 70 -5.63 1.46 12.73
N ARG A 71 -5.10 1.48 11.50
CA ARG A 71 -5.93 1.24 10.30
C ARG A 71 -6.48 -0.17 10.24
N LYS A 72 -5.72 -1.16 10.71
CA LYS A 72 -6.17 -2.55 10.82
C LYS A 72 -7.29 -2.70 11.84
N ALA A 73 -7.17 -2.07 13.01
CA ALA A 73 -8.22 -2.04 14.02
C ALA A 73 -9.48 -1.33 13.51
N GLN A 74 -9.32 -0.18 12.83
CA GLN A 74 -10.43 0.52 12.17
C GLN A 74 -11.10 -0.35 11.11
N HIS A 75 -10.32 -1.04 10.28
CA HIS A 75 -10.85 -1.95 9.26
C HIS A 75 -11.60 -3.12 9.88
N GLN A 76 -11.04 -3.73 10.94
CA GLN A 76 -11.68 -4.82 11.67
C GLN A 76 -12.99 -4.36 12.32
N ASN A 77 -13.05 -3.14 12.84
CA ASN A 77 -14.28 -2.57 13.41
C ASN A 77 -15.31 -2.22 12.32
N ALA A 78 -14.86 -1.68 11.18
CA ALA A 78 -15.71 -1.35 10.04
C ALA A 78 -16.25 -2.60 9.31
N TYR A 79 -15.49 -3.69 9.35
CA TYR A 79 -15.85 -4.98 8.75
C TYR A 79 -15.83 -6.08 9.83
N PRO A 80 -16.87 -6.15 10.69
CA PRO A 80 -16.94 -7.10 11.80
C PRO A 80 -17.02 -8.58 11.35
N GLY A 81 -17.14 -8.85 10.04
CA GLY A 81 -17.05 -10.19 9.43
C GLY A 81 -15.73 -10.45 8.68
N TYR A 82 -14.76 -9.53 8.70
CA TYR A 82 -13.48 -9.69 8.02
C TYR A 82 -12.60 -10.68 8.79
N ARG A 83 -12.51 -11.91 8.28
CA ARG A 83 -11.64 -12.95 8.83
C ARG A 83 -10.38 -13.04 7.98
N TYR A 84 -9.22 -12.77 8.61
CA TYR A 84 -7.93 -13.01 7.98
C TYR A 84 -7.76 -14.51 7.75
N HIS A 85 -7.86 -14.92 6.48
CA HIS A 85 -7.49 -16.25 6.04
C HIS A 85 -6.03 -16.19 5.55
N PRO A 86 -5.07 -16.72 6.31
CA PRO A 86 -3.66 -16.79 5.90
C PRO A 86 -3.47 -17.65 4.65
#